data_AF-A0AAF0DKS1-F1
#
_entry.id   AF-A0AAF0DKS1-F1
#
_cell.length_a   1.000
_cell.length_b   1.000
_cell.length_c   1.000
_cell.angle_alpha   90.00
_cell.angle_beta   90.00
_cell.angle_gamma   90.00
#
_symmetry.space_group_name_H-M   'P 1'
#
loop_
_entity.id
_entity.type
_entity.pdbx_description
1 polymer ?
#
loop_
_entity_poly.entity_id
_entity_poly.type
_entity_poly.pdbx_seq_one_letter_code
_entity_poly.pdbx_strand_id
1 'polypeptide(L)'
;MSSPSKRSRPKMSWWTRTKYRFRYQESPLALRGTIIRLRHANKWAYLALFRLCMPTTSLSWAYPVPKPLPPLSLVDDPSLCWTRRCEGDIKNLQAIPIWRSRDTPLRSLYRLYEAVMGGDEMLPVIGYETEYFWRQGRRSWELHRIPDPKDSDPIRYAIIACVVEALLDAFNWRLSLGLRRNGKNIPPTDYDGINNPYAPYDPVALPSWTEHVPPVEKQYLRDVMPSRMLDSEGRLMLHTDAKSEIFEKRNIVATEHKFWTI
;
A
#
# COMPACT_ATOMS: atom_id res chain seq x y z
N MET A 1 44.48 -31.56 35.64
CA MET A 1 43.50 -30.81 34.83
C MET A 1 44.15 -29.48 34.45
N SER A 2 44.58 -29.31 33.21
CA SER A 2 45.22 -28.09 32.72
C SER A 2 44.16 -27.06 32.32
N SER A 3 44.23 -25.87 32.89
CA SER A 3 43.33 -24.75 32.59
C SER A 3 43.41 -24.38 31.10
N PRO A 4 42.29 -24.10 30.42
CA PRO A 4 42.31 -23.77 29.00
C PRO A 4 43.04 -22.43 28.80
N SER A 5 43.92 -22.38 27.80
CA SER A 5 44.69 -21.17 27.48
C SER A 5 43.71 -20.04 27.11
N LYS A 6 43.79 -18.93 27.84
CA LYS A 6 43.06 -17.71 27.49
C LYS A 6 43.61 -17.20 26.16
N ARG A 7 42.95 -17.54 25.05
CA ARG A 7 43.21 -16.92 23.74
C ARG A 7 43.18 -15.41 23.90
N SER A 8 44.27 -14.74 23.52
CA SER A 8 44.30 -13.27 23.53
C SER A 8 43.24 -12.78 22.54
N ARG A 9 42.31 -11.95 23.03
CA ARG A 9 41.36 -11.28 22.14
C ARG A 9 42.17 -10.38 21.22
N PRO A 10 42.01 -10.47 19.88
CA PRO A 10 42.75 -9.60 18.98
C PRO A 10 42.49 -8.16 19.39
N LYS A 11 43.57 -7.39 19.62
CA LYS A 11 43.49 -5.97 19.96
C LYS A 11 42.98 -5.22 18.72
N MET A 12 41.67 -5.21 18.52
CA MET A 12 41.04 -4.39 17.50
C MET A 12 41.41 -2.94 17.77
N SER A 13 42.04 -2.30 16.78
CA SER A 13 42.43 -0.91 16.89
C SER A 13 41.18 -0.05 17.11
N TRP A 14 41.36 1.09 17.77
CA TRP A 14 40.29 2.05 17.98
C TRP A 14 39.60 2.40 16.64
N TRP A 15 40.35 2.54 15.55
CA TRP A 15 39.81 2.75 14.20
C TRP A 15 38.94 1.60 13.72
N THR A 16 39.31 0.35 13.98
CA THR A 16 38.49 -0.82 13.61
C THR A 16 37.19 -0.85 14.40
N ARG A 17 37.23 -0.53 15.71
CA ARG A 17 36.02 -0.43 16.55
C ARG A 17 35.12 0.72 16.13
N THR A 18 35.69 1.88 15.87
CA THR A 18 34.98 3.07 15.39
C THR A 18 34.35 2.82 14.02
N LYS A 19 35.09 2.21 13.09
CA LYS A 19 34.58 1.79 11.77
C LYS A 19 33.45 0.76 11.89
N TYR A 20 33.58 -0.23 12.78
CA TYR A 20 32.49 -1.18 13.07
C TYR A 20 31.28 -0.45 13.63
N ARG A 21 31.45 0.42 14.63
CA ARG A 21 30.37 1.18 15.25
C ARG A 21 29.61 2.04 14.24
N PHE A 22 30.30 2.74 13.34
CA PHE A 22 29.66 3.49 12.24
C PHE A 22 29.07 2.58 11.16
N ARG A 23 29.63 1.39 10.93
CA ARG A 23 29.12 0.42 9.94
C ARG A 23 27.77 -0.18 10.33
N TYR A 24 27.49 -0.31 11.64
CA TYR A 24 26.23 -0.81 12.18
C TYR A 24 25.29 0.30 12.67
N GLN A 25 25.69 1.57 12.56
CA GLN A 25 24.75 2.68 12.76
C GLN A 25 23.85 2.78 11.53
N GLU A 26 22.62 2.33 11.67
CA GLU A 26 21.56 2.56 10.71
C GLU A 26 20.93 3.92 10.99
N SER A 27 21.08 4.86 10.07
CA SER A 27 20.29 6.08 10.11
C SER A 27 18.84 5.75 9.75
N PRO A 28 17.83 6.46 10.28
CA PRO A 28 16.43 6.25 9.90
C PRO A 28 16.18 6.43 8.39
N LEU A 29 17.08 7.14 7.71
CA LEU A 29 17.06 7.34 6.25
C LEU A 29 17.68 6.18 5.45
N ALA A 30 18.30 5.22 6.13
CA ALA A 30 18.99 4.07 5.55
C ALA A 30 19.84 4.45 4.33
N LEU A 31 20.60 5.55 4.42
CA LEU A 31 21.22 6.23 3.27
C LEU A 31 22.05 5.29 2.38
N ARG A 32 22.79 4.36 3.00
CA ARG A 32 23.56 3.36 2.26
C ARG A 32 22.66 2.44 1.43
N GLY A 33 21.59 1.93 2.02
CA GLY A 33 20.60 1.11 1.31
C GLY A 33 19.88 1.89 0.22
N THR A 34 19.52 3.14 0.51
CA THR A 34 18.92 4.07 -0.45
C THR A 34 19.83 4.30 -1.67
N ILE A 35 21.12 4.57 -1.46
CA ILE A 35 22.08 4.76 -2.57
C ILE A 35 22.24 3.47 -3.38
N ILE A 36 22.35 2.31 -2.74
CA ILE A 36 22.43 1.01 -3.45
C ILE A 36 21.21 0.83 -4.34
N ARG A 37 20.01 1.04 -3.80
CA ARG A 37 18.74 0.94 -4.55
C ARG A 37 18.68 1.90 -5.73
N LEU A 38 19.07 3.16 -5.52
CA LEU A 38 19.04 4.17 -6.57
C LEU A 38 20.03 3.89 -7.70
N ARG A 39 21.17 3.22 -7.42
CA ARG A 39 22.17 2.86 -8.45
C ARG A 39 21.65 1.88 -9.49
N HIS A 40 20.65 1.07 -9.17
CA HIS A 40 20.08 0.11 -10.13
C HIS A 40 19.35 0.80 -11.27
N ALA A 41 18.68 1.93 -11.00
CA ALA A 41 17.88 2.66 -11.99
C ALA A 41 18.49 4.00 -12.42
N ASN A 42 19.47 4.52 -11.68
CA ASN A 42 20.04 5.84 -11.91
C ASN A 42 21.57 5.79 -12.00
N LYS A 43 22.12 6.25 -13.13
CA LYS A 43 23.57 6.46 -13.31
C LYS A 43 24.18 7.34 -12.20
N TRP A 44 23.42 8.36 -11.77
CA TRP A 44 23.84 9.34 -10.76
C TRP A 44 23.02 9.21 -9.47
N ALA A 45 23.24 8.14 -8.71
CA ALA A 45 22.44 7.82 -7.52
C ALA A 45 22.39 8.94 -6.46
N TYR A 46 23.47 9.70 -6.27
CA TYR A 46 23.48 10.84 -5.34
C TYR A 46 22.63 12.01 -5.84
N LEU A 47 22.63 12.27 -7.14
CA LEU A 47 21.73 13.27 -7.74
C LEU A 47 20.26 12.82 -7.64
N ALA A 48 19.99 11.52 -7.82
CA ALA A 48 18.66 10.96 -7.62
C ALA A 48 18.20 11.12 -6.16
N LEU A 49 19.08 10.85 -5.19
CA LEU A 49 18.78 11.09 -3.77
C LEU A 49 18.51 12.57 -3.50
N PHE A 50 19.33 13.46 -4.05
CA PHE A 50 19.12 14.91 -3.92
C PHE A 50 17.74 15.32 -4.46
N ARG A 51 17.34 14.81 -5.64
CA ARG A 51 16.00 15.04 -6.21
C ARG A 51 14.87 14.54 -5.33
N LEU A 52 15.05 13.43 -4.61
CA LEU A 52 14.05 12.94 -3.65
C LEU A 52 13.88 13.88 -2.44
N CYS A 53 14.92 14.63 -2.09
CA CYS A 53 14.88 15.61 -1.00
C CYS A 53 14.33 16.98 -1.44
N MET A 54 14.35 17.27 -2.75
CA MET A 54 13.83 18.54 -3.26
C MET A 54 12.33 18.66 -3.04
N PRO A 55 11.81 19.85 -2.67
CA PRO A 55 10.38 20.09 -2.57
C PRO A 55 9.69 19.87 -3.93
N THR A 56 8.39 19.56 -3.90
CA THR A 56 7.62 19.50 -5.16
C THR A 56 7.50 20.87 -5.79
N THR A 57 7.02 20.92 -7.04
CA THR A 57 6.67 22.18 -7.73
C THR A 57 5.68 23.03 -6.93
N SER A 58 4.87 22.40 -6.07
CA SER A 58 3.93 23.06 -5.16
C SER A 58 4.53 23.43 -3.78
N LEU A 59 5.85 23.38 -3.62
CA LEU A 59 6.56 23.58 -2.34
C LEU A 59 6.07 22.67 -1.20
N SER A 60 5.36 21.58 -1.54
CA SER A 60 4.89 20.60 -0.57
C SER A 60 5.95 19.51 -0.36
N TRP A 61 5.97 18.97 0.86
CA TRP A 61 6.73 17.77 1.15
C TRP A 61 6.07 16.52 0.52
N ALA A 62 4.75 16.48 0.49
CA ALA A 62 4.00 15.36 -0.05
C ALA A 62 4.01 15.37 -1.58
N TYR A 63 4.17 14.18 -2.19
CA TYR A 63 4.01 14.06 -3.63
C TYR A 63 2.54 14.26 -4.03
N PRO A 64 2.26 15.01 -5.12
CA PRO A 64 0.91 15.13 -5.65
C PRO A 64 0.46 13.77 -6.20
N VAL A 65 -0.85 13.56 -6.27
CA VAL A 65 -1.40 12.39 -6.96
C VAL A 65 -1.03 12.49 -8.44
N PRO A 66 -0.37 11.47 -9.05
CA PRO A 66 -0.14 11.44 -10.49
C PRO A 66 -1.47 11.46 -11.24
N LYS A 67 -1.47 11.88 -12.51
CA LYS A 67 -2.69 11.81 -13.32
C LYS A 67 -3.23 10.37 -13.32
N PRO A 68 -4.44 10.13 -12.77
CA PRO A 68 -4.98 8.78 -12.68
C PRO A 68 -5.27 8.23 -14.08
N LEU A 69 -5.12 6.92 -14.28
CA LEU A 69 -5.57 6.29 -15.52
C LEU A 69 -7.09 6.30 -15.58
N PRO A 70 -7.68 6.66 -16.73
CA PRO A 70 -9.10 6.45 -16.96
C PRO A 70 -9.44 4.95 -16.85
N PRO A 71 -10.60 4.58 -16.29
CA PRO A 71 -11.04 3.19 -16.20
C PRO A 71 -11.02 2.49 -17.56
N LEU A 72 -11.52 3.15 -18.60
CA LEU A 72 -11.57 2.58 -19.95
C LEU A 72 -10.16 2.25 -20.50
N SER A 73 -9.16 3.10 -20.24
CA SER A 73 -7.79 2.83 -20.66
C SER A 73 -7.20 1.58 -19.98
N LEU A 74 -7.55 1.33 -18.72
CA LEU A 74 -7.13 0.12 -18.00
C LEU A 74 -7.86 -1.14 -18.50
N VAL A 75 -9.09 -0.99 -18.98
CA VAL A 75 -9.86 -2.07 -19.59
C VAL A 75 -9.31 -2.45 -20.97
N ASP A 76 -8.92 -1.45 -21.77
CA ASP A 76 -8.37 -1.65 -23.11
C ASP A 76 -6.95 -2.20 -23.08
N ASP A 77 -6.14 -1.74 -22.13
CA ASP A 77 -4.77 -2.21 -21.92
C ASP A 77 -4.48 -2.43 -20.42
N PRO A 78 -4.79 -3.63 -19.88
CA PRO A 78 -4.48 -3.98 -18.49
C PRO A 78 -2.99 -3.88 -18.15
N SER A 79 -2.11 -4.02 -19.15
CA SER A 79 -0.66 -3.95 -18.96
C SER A 79 -0.19 -2.55 -18.55
N LEU A 80 -0.99 -1.50 -18.78
CA LEU A 80 -0.67 -0.13 -18.37
C LEU A 80 -0.40 -0.01 -16.86
N CYS A 81 -1.12 -0.77 -16.03
CA CYS A 81 -0.87 -0.75 -14.60
C CYS A 81 0.50 -1.34 -14.27
N TRP A 82 0.91 -2.42 -14.95
CA TRP A 82 2.26 -2.99 -14.82
C TRP A 82 3.33 -2.04 -15.34
N THR A 83 3.15 -1.50 -16.54
CA THR A 83 4.06 -0.53 -17.17
C THR A 83 4.30 0.65 -16.25
N ARG A 84 3.25 1.27 -15.72
CA ARG A 84 3.35 2.39 -14.78
C ARG A 84 4.10 2.02 -13.49
N ARG A 85 3.90 0.82 -12.97
CA ARG A 85 4.59 0.36 -11.76
C ARG A 85 6.07 0.06 -12.00
N CYS A 86 6.38 -0.57 -13.12
CA CYS A 86 7.73 -0.96 -13.51
C CYS A 86 8.56 0.26 -13.94
N GLU A 87 8.05 1.09 -14.86
CA GLU A 87 8.70 2.33 -15.30
C GLU A 87 8.81 3.35 -14.16
N GLY A 88 7.79 3.39 -13.29
CA GLY A 88 7.79 4.22 -12.10
C GLY A 88 8.68 3.69 -10.96
N ASP A 89 9.32 2.52 -11.11
CA ASP A 89 10.16 1.84 -10.12
C ASP A 89 9.50 1.75 -8.72
N ILE A 90 8.17 1.60 -8.68
CA ILE A 90 7.38 1.81 -7.46
C ILE A 90 7.81 0.89 -6.33
N LYS A 91 8.04 -0.40 -6.62
CA LYS A 91 8.43 -1.40 -5.62
C LYS A 91 9.78 -1.06 -4.98
N ASN A 92 10.73 -0.53 -5.74
CA ASN A 92 12.03 -0.10 -5.22
C ASN A 92 11.92 1.20 -4.42
N LEU A 93 11.15 2.17 -4.93
CA LEU A 93 10.89 3.45 -4.26
C LEU A 93 10.18 3.27 -2.91
N GLN A 94 9.24 2.33 -2.82
CA GLN A 94 8.59 1.95 -1.56
C GLN A 94 9.57 1.42 -0.51
N ALA A 95 10.75 0.92 -0.90
CA ALA A 95 11.79 0.51 0.04
C ALA A 95 12.71 1.67 0.48
N ILE A 96 12.60 2.86 -0.13
CA ILE A 96 13.43 4.03 0.16
C ILE A 96 12.72 4.91 1.23
N PRO A 97 13.30 5.11 2.43
CA PRO A 97 12.63 5.84 3.51
C PRO A 97 12.25 7.29 3.15
N ILE A 98 13.12 8.01 2.44
CA ILE A 98 12.84 9.41 2.08
C ILE A 98 11.67 9.52 1.11
N TRP A 99 11.59 8.63 0.11
CA TRP A 99 10.46 8.58 -0.80
C TRP A 99 9.16 8.23 -0.07
N ARG A 100 9.19 7.20 0.80
CA ARG A 100 8.04 6.82 1.63
C ARG A 100 7.54 7.96 2.51
N SER A 101 8.43 8.78 3.05
CA SER A 101 8.06 9.91 3.91
C SER A 101 7.27 10.99 3.16
N ARG A 102 7.33 10.99 1.83
CA ARG A 102 6.68 11.93 0.93
C ARG A 102 5.46 11.32 0.22
N ASP A 103 5.34 10.00 0.20
CA ASP A 103 4.17 9.32 -0.37
C ASP A 103 2.94 9.54 0.52
N THR A 104 1.75 9.42 -0.06
CA THR A 104 0.48 9.73 0.60
C THR A 104 -0.49 8.55 0.53
N PRO A 105 -1.43 8.43 1.50
CA PRO A 105 -2.45 7.40 1.42
C PRO A 105 -3.25 7.51 0.11
N LEU A 106 -3.54 8.74 -0.33
CA LEU A 106 -4.29 8.95 -1.56
C LEU A 106 -3.57 8.40 -2.80
N ARG A 107 -2.25 8.61 -2.91
CA ARG A 107 -1.44 8.01 -3.98
C ARG A 107 -1.48 6.48 -3.95
N SER A 108 -1.47 5.90 -2.75
CA SER A 108 -1.59 4.44 -2.57
C SER A 108 -2.98 3.92 -2.96
N LEU A 109 -4.05 4.65 -2.63
CA LEU A 109 -5.42 4.33 -3.06
C LEU A 109 -5.57 4.35 -4.58
N TYR A 110 -4.98 5.33 -5.28
CA TYR A 110 -5.00 5.33 -6.75
C TYR A 110 -4.22 4.16 -7.35
N ARG A 111 -3.11 3.74 -6.72
CA ARG A 111 -2.39 2.52 -7.13
C ARG A 111 -3.17 1.23 -6.85
N LEU A 112 -4.01 1.21 -5.81
CA LEU A 112 -4.94 0.11 -5.54
C LEU A 112 -6.10 0.11 -6.55
N TYR A 113 -6.68 1.26 -6.85
CA TYR A 113 -7.68 1.43 -7.91
C TYR A 113 -7.18 0.88 -9.25
N GLU A 114 -5.97 1.26 -9.67
CA GLU A 114 -5.39 0.78 -10.93
C GLU A 114 -5.21 -0.74 -10.92
N ALA A 115 -4.84 -1.32 -9.76
CA ALA A 115 -4.70 -2.77 -9.61
C ALA A 115 -6.06 -3.49 -9.62
N VAL A 116 -7.08 -2.94 -8.98
CA VAL A 116 -8.45 -3.48 -9.00
C VAL A 116 -9.03 -3.45 -10.42
N MET A 117 -8.81 -2.35 -11.14
CA MET A 117 -9.22 -2.22 -12.55
C MET A 117 -8.45 -3.13 -13.50
N GLY A 118 -7.20 -3.48 -13.17
CA GLY A 118 -6.38 -4.41 -13.96
C GLY A 118 -6.81 -5.88 -13.87
N GLY A 119 -7.86 -6.18 -13.10
CA GLY A 119 -8.48 -7.50 -13.01
C GLY A 119 -7.60 -8.56 -12.36
N ASP A 120 -7.89 -9.83 -12.67
CA ASP A 120 -7.34 -10.99 -11.96
C ASP A 120 -5.80 -11.06 -12.00
N GLU A 121 -5.17 -10.59 -13.08
CA GLU A 121 -3.70 -10.54 -13.22
C GLU A 121 -3.04 -9.60 -12.21
N MET A 122 -3.76 -8.59 -11.72
CA MET A 122 -3.27 -7.57 -10.80
C MET A 122 -3.60 -7.85 -9.34
N LEU A 123 -4.27 -8.96 -9.04
CA LEU A 123 -4.55 -9.41 -7.67
C LEU A 123 -3.30 -9.44 -6.75
N PRO A 124 -2.12 -9.96 -7.17
CA PRO A 124 -0.92 -9.92 -6.33
C PRO A 124 -0.50 -8.49 -5.93
N VAL A 125 -0.76 -7.53 -6.81
CA VAL A 125 -0.42 -6.12 -6.60
C VAL A 125 -1.30 -5.48 -5.54
N ILE A 126 -2.58 -5.85 -5.46
CA ILE A 126 -3.48 -5.43 -4.38
C ILE A 126 -2.89 -5.82 -3.03
N GLY A 127 -2.41 -7.07 -2.89
CA GLY A 127 -1.78 -7.55 -1.66
C GLY A 127 -0.52 -6.75 -1.30
N TYR A 128 0.39 -6.54 -2.25
CA TYR A 128 1.62 -5.77 -2.00
C TYR A 128 1.34 -4.33 -1.59
N GLU A 129 0.38 -3.68 -2.26
CA GLU A 129 0.05 -2.28 -1.97
C GLU A 129 -0.74 -2.15 -0.65
N THR A 130 -1.60 -3.11 -0.32
CA THR A 130 -2.29 -3.19 0.97
C THR A 130 -1.29 -3.37 2.12
N GLU A 131 -0.28 -4.23 1.93
CA GLU A 131 0.79 -4.41 2.91
C GLU A 131 1.66 -3.15 3.05
N TYR A 132 1.97 -2.50 1.92
CA TYR A 132 2.65 -1.21 1.93
C TYR A 132 1.87 -0.15 2.72
N PHE A 133 0.57 -0.03 2.48
CA PHE A 133 -0.33 0.89 3.17
C PHE A 133 -0.35 0.60 4.67
N TRP A 134 -0.56 -0.67 5.04
CA TRP A 134 -0.58 -1.14 6.43
C TRP A 134 0.69 -0.75 7.18
N ARG A 135 1.88 -0.90 6.57
CA ARG A 135 3.14 -0.53 7.22
C ARG A 135 3.39 0.98 7.36
N GLN A 136 2.56 1.84 6.78
CA GLN A 136 2.66 3.29 6.98
C GLN A 136 2.01 3.71 8.30
N GLY A 137 2.67 3.50 9.45
CA GLY A 137 2.14 3.85 10.78
C GLY A 137 2.05 5.36 11.11
N ARG A 138 2.10 6.26 10.12
CA ARG A 138 1.98 7.71 10.35
C ARG A 138 0.52 8.11 10.50
N ARG A 139 0.22 9.12 11.32
CA ARG A 139 -1.15 9.64 11.53
C ARG A 139 -1.85 9.99 10.22
N SER A 140 -1.14 10.56 9.23
CA SER A 140 -1.73 10.87 7.93
C SER A 140 -2.20 9.65 7.12
N TRP A 141 -1.87 8.42 7.53
CA TRP A 141 -2.24 7.15 6.90
C TRP A 141 -3.29 6.37 7.71
N GLU A 142 -3.92 7.00 8.70
CA GLU A 142 -5.13 6.50 9.35
C GLU A 142 -6.31 6.64 8.39
N LEU A 143 -7.13 5.59 8.24
CA LEU A 143 -8.21 5.55 7.24
C LEU A 143 -9.20 6.72 7.40
N HIS A 144 -9.65 6.98 8.63
CA HIS A 144 -10.57 8.10 8.93
C HIS A 144 -10.03 9.50 8.60
N ARG A 145 -8.73 9.66 8.34
CA ARG A 145 -8.09 10.94 8.00
C ARG A 145 -7.85 11.12 6.51
N ILE A 146 -8.13 10.12 5.69
CA ILE A 146 -7.93 10.22 4.26
C ILE A 146 -8.91 11.28 3.73
N PRO A 147 -8.40 12.36 3.11
CA PRO A 147 -9.27 13.40 2.58
C PRO A 147 -10.09 12.86 1.41
N ASP A 148 -11.30 13.36 1.25
CA ASP A 148 -12.15 13.08 0.10
C ASP A 148 -11.43 13.55 -1.19
N PRO A 149 -11.15 12.66 -2.16
CA PRO A 149 -10.54 13.04 -3.42
C PRO A 149 -11.47 13.86 -4.32
N LYS A 150 -12.80 13.79 -4.13
CA LYS A 150 -13.81 14.40 -5.01
C LYS A 150 -13.55 14.07 -6.47
N ASP A 151 -13.30 12.80 -6.74
CA ASP A 151 -12.90 12.35 -8.07
C ASP A 151 -14.06 12.53 -9.06
N SER A 152 -13.77 13.15 -10.21
CA SER A 152 -14.77 13.47 -11.23
C SER A 152 -15.25 12.25 -12.01
N ASP A 153 -14.50 11.14 -11.99
CA ASP A 153 -14.85 9.90 -12.67
C ASP A 153 -15.64 9.00 -11.71
N PRO A 154 -16.93 8.72 -11.97
CA PRO A 154 -17.79 8.01 -11.03
C PRO A 154 -17.34 6.56 -10.79
N ILE A 155 -16.77 5.91 -11.79
CA ILE A 155 -16.28 4.53 -11.68
C ILE A 155 -15.05 4.49 -10.79
N ARG A 156 -14.08 5.38 -11.07
CA ARG A 156 -12.87 5.49 -10.24
C ARG A 156 -13.21 5.90 -8.81
N TYR A 157 -14.14 6.83 -8.62
CA TYR A 157 -14.53 7.28 -7.28
C TYR A 157 -15.19 6.15 -6.48
N ALA A 158 -16.10 5.40 -7.10
CA ALA A 158 -16.74 4.23 -6.48
C ALA A 158 -15.71 3.15 -6.09
N ILE A 159 -14.76 2.83 -6.97
CA ILE A 159 -13.72 1.84 -6.67
C ILE A 159 -12.83 2.31 -5.52
N ILE A 160 -12.43 3.58 -5.49
CA ILE A 160 -11.62 4.13 -4.39
C ILE A 160 -12.38 4.03 -3.06
N ALA A 161 -13.69 4.30 -3.04
CA ALA A 161 -14.51 4.11 -1.85
C ALA A 161 -14.55 2.65 -1.39
N CYS A 162 -14.80 1.70 -2.31
CA CYS A 162 -14.79 0.27 -2.00
C CYS A 162 -13.42 -0.21 -1.50
N VAL A 163 -12.32 0.30 -2.06
CA VAL A 163 -10.96 -0.01 -1.61
C VAL A 163 -10.74 0.44 -0.16
N VAL A 164 -11.20 1.64 0.22
CA VAL A 164 -11.05 2.13 1.60
C VAL A 164 -11.87 1.29 2.59
N GLU A 165 -13.05 0.84 2.18
CA GLU A 165 -13.90 -0.05 2.97
C GLU A 165 -13.28 -1.45 3.10
N ALA A 166 -12.77 -2.04 2.02
CA ALA A 166 -12.07 -3.32 2.08
C ALA A 166 -10.80 -3.25 2.96
N LEU A 167 -10.09 -2.11 2.94
CA LEU A 167 -8.94 -1.88 3.83
C LEU A 167 -9.35 -1.81 5.31
N LEU A 168 -10.55 -1.28 5.63
CA LEU A 168 -11.06 -1.24 7.00
C LEU A 168 -11.17 -2.64 7.58
N ASP A 169 -11.88 -3.50 6.88
CA ASP A 169 -12.17 -4.87 7.34
C ASP A 169 -10.87 -5.67 7.46
N ALA A 170 -10.02 -5.58 6.43
CA ALA A 170 -8.69 -6.20 6.46
C ALA A 170 -7.82 -5.69 7.62
N PHE A 171 -7.88 -4.40 7.96
CA PHE A 171 -7.07 -3.82 9.03
C PHE A 171 -7.59 -4.21 10.40
N ASN A 172 -8.90 -4.17 10.62
CA ASN A 172 -9.50 -4.59 11.88
C ASN A 172 -9.27 -6.08 12.15
N TRP A 173 -9.31 -6.91 11.11
CA TRP A 173 -8.92 -8.32 11.23
C TRP A 173 -7.43 -8.52 11.53
N ARG A 174 -6.53 -7.79 10.86
CA ARG A 174 -5.09 -7.84 11.22
C ARG A 174 -4.87 -7.42 12.67
N LEU A 175 -5.59 -6.39 13.14
CA LEU A 175 -5.51 -5.93 14.53
C LEU A 175 -6.03 -6.98 15.52
N SER A 176 -7.13 -7.68 15.18
CA SER A 176 -7.70 -8.75 16.00
C SER A 176 -6.76 -9.96 16.11
N LEU A 177 -5.98 -10.24 15.07
CA LEU A 177 -4.88 -11.23 15.12
C LEU A 177 -3.68 -10.76 15.95
N GLY A 178 -3.67 -9.53 16.45
CA GLY A 178 -2.57 -8.98 17.22
C GLY A 178 -1.45 -8.35 16.40
N LEU A 179 -1.62 -8.25 15.08
CA LEU A 179 -0.64 -7.56 14.23
C LEU A 179 -0.70 -6.06 14.48
N ARG A 180 0.47 -5.41 14.46
CA ARG A 180 0.56 -3.94 14.61
C ARG A 180 1.34 -3.34 13.45
N ARG A 181 0.92 -2.15 13.01
CA ARG A 181 1.54 -1.42 11.87
C ARG A 181 3.03 -1.13 12.08
N ASN A 182 3.47 -1.02 13.33
CA ASN A 182 4.87 -0.79 13.72
C ASN A 182 5.69 -2.08 13.89
N GLY A 183 5.09 -3.25 13.63
CA GLY A 183 5.70 -4.57 13.80
C GLY A 183 5.82 -5.06 15.25
N LYS A 184 5.39 -4.26 16.24
CA LYS A 184 5.33 -4.68 17.65
C LYS A 184 4.04 -5.44 17.90
N ASN A 185 3.96 -6.65 17.37
CA ASN A 185 2.77 -7.48 17.46
C ASN A 185 2.46 -7.82 18.93
N ILE A 186 1.17 -7.90 19.23
CA ILE A 186 0.64 -8.29 20.53
C ILE A 186 0.16 -9.73 20.39
N PRO A 187 0.65 -10.68 21.19
CA PRO A 187 0.16 -12.05 21.11
C PRO A 187 -1.34 -12.09 21.46
N PRO A 188 -2.11 -12.99 20.84
CA PRO A 188 -3.46 -13.30 21.29
C PRO A 188 -3.49 -13.64 22.79
N THR A 189 -4.56 -13.27 23.48
CA THR A 189 -4.79 -13.71 24.86
C THR A 189 -5.13 -15.20 24.92
N ASP A 190 -4.86 -15.84 26.06
CA ASP A 190 -5.24 -17.23 26.30
C ASP A 190 -6.73 -17.45 26.06
N TYR A 191 -7.06 -18.56 25.40
CA TYR A 191 -8.44 -18.95 25.11
C TYR A 191 -9.16 -19.27 26.42
N ASP A 192 -10.18 -18.47 26.75
CA ASP A 192 -10.96 -18.59 28.00
C ASP A 192 -12.16 -19.55 27.87
N GLY A 193 -12.32 -20.22 26.72
CA GLY A 193 -13.42 -21.15 26.45
C GLY A 193 -14.73 -20.50 25.98
N ILE A 194 -14.80 -19.16 25.93
CA ILE A 194 -16.02 -18.41 25.58
C ILE A 194 -15.74 -17.38 24.48
N ASN A 195 -14.60 -16.69 24.54
CA ASN A 195 -14.18 -15.71 23.54
C ASN A 195 -13.11 -16.29 22.62
N ASN A 196 -13.22 -15.99 21.33
CA ASN A 196 -12.15 -16.31 20.39
C ASN A 196 -10.88 -15.56 20.84
N PRO A 197 -9.68 -16.16 20.75
CA PRO A 197 -8.45 -15.56 21.25
C PRO A 197 -8.00 -14.46 20.27
N TYR A 198 -8.64 -13.30 20.35
CA TYR A 198 -8.24 -12.10 19.62
C TYR A 198 -7.46 -11.17 20.54
N ALA A 199 -6.43 -10.53 20.01
CA ALA A 199 -5.69 -9.53 20.75
C ALA A 199 -6.56 -8.27 20.94
N PRO A 200 -6.49 -7.58 22.08
CA PRO A 200 -7.21 -6.33 22.29
C PRO A 200 -6.73 -5.26 21.31
N TYR A 201 -7.65 -4.56 20.65
CA TYR A 201 -7.32 -3.48 19.72
C TYR A 201 -8.39 -2.39 19.69
N ASP A 202 -7.95 -1.17 19.37
CA ASP A 202 -8.85 -0.07 19.03
C ASP A 202 -9.24 -0.19 17.55
N PRO A 203 -10.54 -0.34 17.21
CA PRO A 203 -10.95 -0.45 15.83
C PRO A 203 -10.58 0.78 15.01
N VAL A 204 -10.14 0.53 13.78
CA VAL A 204 -9.99 1.58 12.78
C VAL A 204 -11.38 2.02 12.34
N ALA A 205 -11.55 3.31 12.08
CA ALA A 205 -12.77 3.90 11.56
C ALA A 205 -12.60 4.35 10.09
N LEU A 206 -13.71 4.39 9.36
CA LEU A 206 -13.78 4.91 8.00
C LEU A 206 -13.75 6.44 7.95
N PRO A 207 -13.28 7.02 6.84
CA PRO A 207 -13.54 8.43 6.56
C PRO A 207 -14.99 8.60 6.10
N SER A 208 -15.66 9.65 6.61
CA SER A 208 -17.09 9.87 6.40
C SER A 208 -17.50 9.98 4.93
N TRP A 209 -16.61 10.44 4.04
CA TRP A 209 -16.94 10.60 2.62
C TRP A 209 -17.26 9.27 1.92
N THR A 210 -16.70 8.14 2.37
CA THR A 210 -16.92 6.82 1.73
C THR A 210 -18.39 6.41 1.74
N GLU A 211 -19.10 6.68 2.84
CA GLU A 211 -20.54 6.41 3.00
C GLU A 211 -21.40 7.17 1.99
N HIS A 212 -20.94 8.35 1.55
CA HIS A 212 -21.68 9.24 0.68
C HIS A 212 -21.40 8.98 -0.81
N VAL A 213 -20.53 8.03 -1.16
CA VAL A 213 -20.22 7.71 -2.56
C VAL A 213 -21.31 6.80 -3.13
N PRO A 214 -22.11 7.28 -4.11
CA PRO A 214 -23.22 6.53 -4.64
C PRO A 214 -22.76 5.33 -5.49
N PRO A 215 -23.63 4.33 -5.71
CA PRO A 215 -23.39 3.31 -6.72
C PRO A 215 -23.25 3.92 -8.11
N VAL A 216 -22.41 3.31 -8.95
CA VAL A 216 -22.29 3.73 -10.35
C VAL A 216 -23.58 3.37 -11.09
N GLU A 217 -24.16 4.31 -11.82
CA GLU A 217 -25.38 4.06 -12.59
C GLU A 217 -25.16 2.97 -13.62
N LYS A 218 -26.04 1.95 -13.61
CA LYS A 218 -25.95 0.82 -14.56
C LYS A 218 -26.09 1.26 -16.02
N GLN A 219 -26.89 2.31 -16.28
CA GLN A 219 -27.01 2.84 -17.63
C GLN A 219 -25.70 3.49 -18.09
N TYR A 220 -25.10 4.32 -17.23
CA TYR A 220 -23.79 4.91 -17.49
C TYR A 220 -22.73 3.82 -17.76
N LEU A 221 -22.72 2.73 -16.98
CA LEU A 221 -21.83 1.59 -17.22
C LEU A 221 -22.02 0.98 -18.61
N ARG A 222 -23.27 0.78 -19.06
CA ARG A 222 -23.56 0.27 -20.42
C ARG A 222 -23.10 1.20 -21.53
N ASP A 223 -23.12 2.50 -21.28
CA ASP A 223 -22.75 3.50 -22.28
C ASP A 223 -21.23 3.65 -22.41
N VAL A 224 -20.47 3.49 -21.31
CA VAL A 224 -19.02 3.76 -21.31
C VAL A 224 -18.14 2.51 -21.27
N MET A 225 -18.64 1.37 -20.79
CA MET A 225 -17.85 0.15 -20.68
C MET A 225 -18.19 -0.85 -21.79
N PRO A 226 -17.19 -1.58 -22.33
CA PRO A 226 -17.44 -2.68 -23.25
C PRO A 226 -18.34 -3.74 -22.62
N SER A 227 -19.24 -4.36 -23.39
CA SER A 227 -20.18 -5.38 -22.89
C SER A 227 -19.49 -6.57 -22.20
N ARG A 228 -18.24 -6.88 -22.57
CA ARG A 228 -17.43 -7.93 -21.91
C ARG A 228 -17.08 -7.63 -20.44
N MET A 229 -17.16 -6.38 -20.03
CA MET A 229 -16.91 -5.93 -18.66
C MET A 229 -18.19 -5.83 -17.84
N LEU A 230 -19.33 -6.24 -18.38
CA LEU A 230 -20.62 -6.16 -17.72
C LEU A 230 -21.14 -7.56 -17.45
N ASP A 231 -21.68 -7.78 -16.25
CA ASP A 231 -22.40 -9.00 -15.93
C ASP A 231 -23.84 -8.97 -16.48
N SER A 232 -24.59 -10.05 -16.25
CA SER A 232 -26.01 -10.16 -16.65
C SER A 232 -26.91 -9.10 -16.04
N GLU A 233 -26.51 -8.48 -14.93
CA GLU A 233 -27.25 -7.43 -14.22
C GLU A 233 -26.81 -6.01 -14.60
N GLY A 234 -25.83 -5.87 -15.50
CA GLY A 234 -25.25 -4.59 -15.92
C GLY A 234 -24.31 -3.96 -14.90
N ARG A 235 -23.71 -4.76 -13.99
CA ARG A 235 -22.66 -4.35 -13.05
C ARG A 235 -21.29 -4.48 -13.70
N LEU A 236 -20.33 -3.69 -13.23
CA LEU A 236 -18.95 -3.71 -13.70
C LEU A 236 -18.21 -4.94 -13.17
N MET A 237 -17.93 -5.92 -14.02
CA MET A 237 -17.21 -7.14 -13.70
C MET A 237 -15.69 -6.95 -13.86
N LEU A 238 -14.96 -6.95 -12.74
CA LEU A 238 -13.50 -6.77 -12.73
C LEU A 238 -12.73 -8.06 -12.39
N HIS A 239 -13.30 -8.92 -11.54
CA HIS A 239 -12.67 -10.18 -11.11
C HIS A 239 -13.63 -11.34 -11.33
N THR A 240 -13.09 -12.50 -11.73
CA THR A 240 -13.90 -13.71 -11.89
C THR A 240 -14.34 -14.30 -10.55
N ASP A 241 -15.57 -14.83 -10.51
CA ASP A 241 -16.18 -15.48 -9.33
C ASP A 241 -16.14 -14.67 -8.02
N ALA A 242 -16.09 -13.35 -8.13
CA ALA A 242 -16.01 -12.47 -6.97
C ALA A 242 -17.36 -12.31 -6.26
N LYS A 243 -17.33 -12.44 -4.93
CA LYS A 243 -18.46 -12.15 -4.04
C LYS A 243 -17.99 -11.19 -2.96
N SER A 244 -18.32 -9.93 -3.10
CA SER A 244 -18.02 -8.88 -2.12
C SER A 244 -19.20 -7.93 -2.01
N GLU A 245 -19.79 -7.87 -0.83
CA GLU A 245 -20.87 -6.93 -0.53
C GLU A 245 -20.37 -5.47 -0.62
N ILE A 246 -19.10 -5.23 -0.31
CA ILE A 246 -18.43 -3.92 -0.37
C ILE A 246 -18.44 -3.37 -1.81
N PHE A 247 -18.08 -4.21 -2.79
CA PHE A 247 -18.07 -3.80 -4.19
C PHE A 247 -19.47 -3.85 -4.81
N GLU A 248 -20.28 -4.85 -4.44
CA GLU A 248 -21.61 -5.08 -5.00
C GLU A 248 -22.55 -3.90 -4.73
N LYS A 249 -22.51 -3.30 -3.53
CA LYS A 249 -23.32 -2.12 -3.20
C LYS A 249 -23.05 -0.90 -4.09
N ARG A 250 -21.95 -0.90 -4.87
CA ARG A 250 -21.63 0.14 -5.85
C ARG A 250 -21.73 -0.31 -7.31
N ASN A 251 -22.44 -1.42 -7.59
CA ASN A 251 -22.58 -2.04 -8.90
C ASN A 251 -21.24 -2.51 -9.50
N ILE A 252 -20.32 -3.01 -8.66
CA ILE A 252 -19.02 -3.53 -9.06
C ILE A 252 -18.88 -4.98 -8.57
N VAL A 253 -18.38 -5.87 -9.41
CA VAL A 253 -18.10 -7.27 -9.08
C VAL A 253 -16.58 -7.43 -9.01
N ALA A 254 -16.04 -7.41 -7.79
CA ALA A 254 -14.62 -7.51 -7.50
C ALA A 254 -14.36 -8.24 -6.16
N THR A 255 -13.21 -8.91 -6.04
CA THR A 255 -12.87 -9.70 -4.85
C THR A 255 -12.11 -8.87 -3.81
N GLU A 256 -12.35 -9.18 -2.54
CA GLU A 256 -11.58 -8.62 -1.41
C GLU A 256 -10.38 -9.50 -1.03
N HIS A 257 -10.28 -10.73 -1.55
CA HIS A 257 -9.38 -11.77 -1.04
C HIS A 257 -7.93 -11.30 -0.79
N LYS A 258 -7.38 -10.46 -1.70
CA LYS A 258 -6.00 -9.98 -1.61
C LYS A 258 -5.77 -8.84 -0.61
N PHE A 259 -6.83 -8.19 -0.13
CA PHE A 259 -6.73 -7.22 0.97
C PHE A 259 -6.43 -7.93 2.30
N TRP A 260 -6.90 -9.17 2.45
CA TRP A 260 -6.73 -10.01 3.65
C TRP A 260 -5.41 -10.78 3.67
N THR A 261 -4.62 -10.78 2.60
CA THR A 261 -3.37 -11.56 2.58
C THR A 261 -2.30 -10.88 3.46
N ILE A 262 -1.62 -11.66 4.31
CA ILE A 262 -0.49 -11.22 5.17
C ILE A 262 0.84 -11.65 4.53
#